data_AF-A0A9P7YV06-F1
#
_entry.id   AF-A0A9P7YV06-F1
#
_cell.length_a   1.000
_cell.length_b   1.000
_cell.length_c   1.000
_cell.angle_alpha   90.00
_cell.angle_beta   90.00
_cell.angle_gamma   90.00
#
_symmetry.space_group_name_H-M   'P 1'
#
loop_
_entity.id
_entity.type
_entity.pdbx_description
1 polymer ?
#
loop_
_entity_poly.entity_id
_entity_poly.type
_entity_poly.pdbx_seq_one_letter_code
_entity_poly.pdbx_strand_id
1 'polypeptide(L)'
;MPGSVQTGNFCDSIKEIQKMVQMPSITYGVIHEGEVICDSIGSIDRTTGIPVDSNTLYSLVSVSKGFLSALAGISVSERKLSWTVPISTYLPDFNPFGDLEICKDSGLS
;
A
#
# COMPACT_ATOMS: atom_id res chain seq x y z
N MET A 1 22.25 20.85 10.30
CA MET A 1 21.58 21.02 8.98
C MET A 1 21.53 19.65 8.36
N PRO A 2 20.35 19.07 8.07
CA PRO A 2 20.31 17.77 7.39
C PRO A 2 20.92 17.93 5.99
N GLY A 3 21.65 16.91 5.56
CA GLY A 3 22.43 16.96 4.34
C GLY A 3 21.53 17.19 3.15
N SER A 4 21.95 18.04 2.23
CA SER A 4 21.37 18.11 0.89
C SER A 4 21.67 16.77 0.19
N VAL A 5 20.80 15.78 0.37
CA VAL A 5 20.76 14.58 -0.48
C VAL A 5 20.70 15.09 -1.91
N GLN A 6 21.65 14.64 -2.73
CA GLN A 6 21.68 15.02 -4.13
C GLN A 6 20.50 14.35 -4.85
N THR A 7 19.36 15.04 -4.86
CA THR A 7 18.27 14.84 -5.80
C THR A 7 18.81 15.22 -7.18
N GLY A 8 19.59 14.34 -7.80
CA GLY A 8 20.03 14.49 -9.19
C GLY A 8 18.84 14.40 -10.16
N ASN A 9 18.96 13.60 -11.22
CA ASN A 9 17.87 13.38 -12.20
C ASN A 9 16.60 12.71 -11.62
N PHE A 10 16.50 12.50 -10.31
CA PHE A 10 15.36 11.84 -9.65
C PHE A 10 14.03 12.57 -9.93
N CYS A 11 14.00 13.90 -9.77
CA CYS A 11 12.79 14.67 -10.08
C CYS A 11 12.37 14.54 -11.55
N ASP A 12 13.31 14.42 -12.47
CA ASP A 12 13.01 14.24 -13.90
C ASP A 12 12.48 12.83 -14.18
N SER A 13 13.01 11.81 -13.51
CA SER A 13 12.46 10.45 -13.56
C SER A 13 11.03 10.37 -13.02
N ILE A 14 10.72 11.05 -11.90
CA ILE A 14 9.35 11.09 -11.37
C ILE A 14 8.40 11.79 -12.35
N LYS A 15 8.83 12.88 -13.02
CA LYS A 15 8.03 13.53 -14.08
C LYS A 15 7.80 12.61 -15.27
N GLU A 16 8.79 11.81 -15.66
CA GLU A 16 8.64 10.83 -16.74
C GLU A 16 7.64 9.74 -16.37
N ILE A 17 7.74 9.21 -15.14
CA ILE A 17 6.77 8.25 -14.59
C ILE A 17 5.37 8.86 -14.56
N GLN A 18 5.20 10.09 -14.08
CA GLN A 18 3.91 10.80 -14.07
C GLN A 18 3.27 10.83 -15.46
N LYS A 19 4.06 11.11 -16.51
CA LYS A 19 3.59 11.08 -17.89
C LYS A 19 3.21 9.68 -18.35
N MET A 20 4.00 8.66 -18.00
CA MET A 20 3.72 7.26 -18.36
C MET A 20 2.44 6.74 -17.72
N VAL A 21 2.24 6.98 -16.41
CA VAL A 21 1.05 6.52 -15.68
C VAL A 21 -0.18 7.40 -15.92
N GLN A 22 0.01 8.54 -16.60
CA GLN A 22 -1.04 9.52 -16.91
C GLN A 22 -1.80 10.01 -15.66
N MET A 23 -1.15 10.02 -14.50
CA MET A 23 -1.74 10.51 -13.26
C MET A 23 -1.60 12.03 -13.15
N PRO A 24 -2.60 12.73 -12.57
CA PRO A 24 -2.55 14.18 -12.40
C PRO A 24 -1.46 14.60 -11.38
N SER A 25 -1.17 13.75 -10.41
CA SER A 25 -0.12 13.98 -9.41
C SER A 25 0.56 12.70 -8.96
N ILE A 26 1.76 12.86 -8.41
CA ILE A 26 2.51 11.83 -7.71
C ILE A 26 3.10 12.46 -6.45
N THR A 27 2.88 11.80 -5.31
CA THR A 27 3.56 12.11 -4.05
C THR A 27 4.49 10.95 -3.70
N TYR A 28 5.70 11.25 -3.26
CA TYR A 28 6.71 10.25 -2.96
C TYR A 28 7.43 10.55 -1.64
N GLY A 29 7.87 9.49 -0.97
CA GLY A 29 8.68 9.54 0.24
C GLY A 29 9.85 8.57 0.12
N VAL A 30 11.07 9.05 0.30
CA VAL A 30 12.30 8.24 0.27
C VAL A 30 12.97 8.31 1.64
N ILE A 31 13.32 7.15 2.17
CA ILE A 31 14.06 7.04 3.43
C ILE A 31 15.40 6.39 3.11
N HIS A 32 16.49 7.08 3.38
CA HIS A 32 17.84 6.58 3.16
C HIS A 32 18.75 7.04 4.30
N GLU A 33 19.43 6.09 4.95
CA GLU A 33 20.34 6.36 6.08
C GLU A 33 19.75 7.23 7.20
N GLY A 34 18.43 7.11 7.43
CA GLY A 34 17.72 7.88 8.45
C GLY A 34 17.29 9.28 7.99
N GLU A 35 17.67 9.72 6.80
CA GLU A 35 17.14 10.92 6.17
C GLU A 35 15.85 10.59 5.42
N VAL A 36 14.84 11.44 5.60
CA VAL A 36 13.52 11.31 4.98
C VAL A 36 13.31 12.48 4.04
N ILE A 37 13.02 12.17 2.77
CA ILE A 37 12.66 13.16 1.75
C ILE A 37 11.23 12.88 1.32
N CYS A 38 10.35 13.84 1.53
CA CYS A 38 8.97 13.79 1.04
C CYS A 38 8.74 14.98 0.13
N ASP A 39 8.21 14.72 -1.07
CA ASP A 39 7.89 15.76 -2.03
C ASP A 39 6.78 15.27 -2.98
N SER A 40 6.18 16.21 -3.71
CA SER A 40 4.98 15.96 -4.50
C SER A 40 4.99 16.80 -5.77
N ILE A 41 4.55 16.22 -6.88
CA ILE A 41 4.44 16.91 -8.16
C ILE A 41 3.03 16.79 -8.75
N GLY A 42 2.62 17.82 -9.48
CA GLY A 42 1.35 17.87 -10.20
C GLY A 42 0.23 18.55 -9.41
N SER A 43 -1.01 18.23 -9.77
CA SER A 43 -2.22 18.81 -9.17
C SER A 43 -3.20 17.73 -8.74
N ILE A 44 -4.06 18.05 -7.76
CA ILE A 44 -5.11 17.14 -7.29
C ILE A 44 -6.05 16.78 -8.45
N ASP A 45 -6.36 17.77 -9.28
CA ASP A 45 -7.12 17.60 -10.51
C ASP A 45 -6.49 18.44 -11.64
N ARG A 46 -6.51 17.91 -12.85
CA ARG A 46 -6.08 18.60 -14.07
C ARG A 46 -6.94 19.84 -14.34
N THR A 47 -8.21 19.81 -13.95
CA THR A 47 -9.16 20.90 -14.19
C THR A 47 -9.05 22.02 -13.16
N THR A 48 -8.86 21.70 -11.88
CA THR A 48 -8.81 22.71 -10.81
C THR A 48 -7.44 23.34 -10.64
N GLY A 49 -6.37 22.66 -11.07
CA GLY A 49 -5.00 23.15 -10.94
C GLY A 49 -4.51 23.29 -9.49
N ILE A 50 -5.25 22.75 -8.51
CA ILE A 50 -4.88 22.82 -7.10
C ILE A 50 -3.61 21.98 -6.90
N PRO A 51 -2.50 22.57 -6.42
CA PRO A 51 -1.27 21.81 -6.21
C PRO A 51 -1.50 20.75 -5.13
N VAL A 52 -0.84 19.61 -5.31
CA VAL A 52 -0.81 18.60 -4.25
C VAL A 52 0.06 19.04 -3.09
N ASP A 53 -0.28 18.55 -1.91
CA ASP A 53 0.44 18.80 -0.67
C ASP A 53 0.53 17.51 0.17
N SER A 54 1.18 17.60 1.33
CA SER A 54 1.34 16.47 2.26
C SER A 54 0.02 15.95 2.84
N ASN A 55 -1.10 16.68 2.70
CA ASN A 55 -2.42 16.30 3.20
C ASN A 55 -3.31 15.71 2.10
N THR A 56 -2.80 15.61 0.87
CA THR A 56 -3.55 15.08 -0.26
C THR A 56 -3.82 13.59 -0.08
N LEU A 57 -5.10 13.20 -0.15
CA LEU A 57 -5.53 11.82 0.02
C LEU A 57 -5.42 11.03 -1.29
N TYR A 58 -4.72 9.91 -1.23
CA TYR A 58 -4.63 8.94 -2.32
C TYR A 58 -5.30 7.62 -1.93
N SER A 59 -5.89 6.93 -2.92
CA SER A 59 -6.39 5.57 -2.71
C SER A 59 -5.22 4.59 -2.67
N LEU A 60 -5.02 3.96 -1.51
CA LEU A 60 -3.91 3.02 -1.28
C LEU A 60 -4.15 1.62 -1.89
N VAL A 61 -5.39 1.31 -2.27
CA VAL A 61 -5.80 0.02 -2.87
C VAL A 61 -5.15 -1.18 -2.15
N SER A 62 -4.29 -1.97 -2.83
CA SER A 62 -3.72 -3.19 -2.26
C SER A 62 -2.63 -2.94 -1.21
N VAL A 63 -2.12 -1.72 -1.08
CA VAL A 63 -1.17 -1.38 0.00
C VAL A 63 -1.82 -1.58 1.38
N SER A 64 -3.15 -1.44 1.48
CA SER A 64 -3.94 -1.75 2.68
C SER A 64 -3.75 -3.18 3.21
N LYS A 65 -3.40 -4.15 2.35
CA LYS A 65 -3.14 -5.55 2.77
C LYS A 65 -1.91 -5.66 3.68
N GLY A 66 -0.91 -4.80 3.48
CA GLY A 66 0.27 -4.74 4.35
C GLY A 66 -0.10 -4.35 5.78
N PHE A 67 -0.93 -3.31 5.92
CA PHE A 67 -1.46 -2.88 7.22
C PHE A 67 -2.29 -3.98 7.89
N LEU A 68 -3.17 -4.64 7.15
CA LEU A 68 -3.96 -5.75 7.68
C LEU A 68 -3.07 -6.91 8.15
N SER A 69 -2.03 -7.24 7.38
CA SER A 69 -1.06 -8.30 7.74
C SER A 69 -0.28 -7.93 9.00
N ALA A 70 0.13 -6.67 9.14
CA ALA A 70 0.80 -6.18 10.34
C ALA A 70 -0.12 -6.25 11.57
N LEU A 71 -1.37 -5.81 11.43
CA LEU A 71 -2.38 -5.91 12.49
C LEU A 71 -2.63 -7.37 12.90
N ALA A 72 -2.72 -8.28 11.94
CA ALA A 72 -2.86 -9.70 12.20
C ALA A 72 -1.62 -10.25 12.94
N GLY A 73 -0.42 -9.87 12.55
CA GLY A 73 0.82 -10.23 13.25
C GLY A 73 0.87 -9.75 14.70
N ILE A 74 0.47 -8.51 14.96
CA ILE A 74 0.33 -7.97 16.32
C ILE A 74 -0.71 -8.80 17.11
N SER A 75 -1.85 -9.10 16.50
CA SER A 75 -2.93 -9.88 17.15
C SER A 75 -2.50 -11.31 17.49
N VAL A 76 -1.63 -11.92 16.67
CA VAL A 76 -1.01 -13.21 16.98
C VAL A 76 -0.02 -13.09 18.15
N SER A 77 0.80 -12.05 18.16
CA SER A 77 1.70 -11.79 19.29
C SER A 77 0.93 -11.61 20.61
N GLU A 78 -0.24 -10.98 20.55
CA GLU A 78 -1.14 -10.80 21.69
C GLU A 78 -1.98 -12.05 22.03
N ARG A 79 -1.80 -13.16 21.31
CA ARG A 79 -2.58 -14.41 21.43
C ARG A 79 -4.09 -14.26 21.21
N LYS A 80 -4.52 -13.18 20.55
CA LYS A 80 -5.91 -12.93 20.16
C LYS A 80 -6.28 -13.62 18.85
N LEU A 81 -5.27 -13.85 18.02
CA LEU A 81 -5.38 -14.56 16.74
C LEU A 81 -4.32 -15.67 16.70
N SER A 82 -4.51 -16.66 15.83
CA SER A 82 -3.53 -17.72 15.57
C SER A 82 -3.56 -18.06 14.10
N TRP A 83 -2.37 -18.21 13.51
CA TRP A 83 -2.20 -18.56 12.10
C TRP A 83 -2.63 -19.99 11.76
N THR A 84 -2.67 -20.87 12.75
CA THR A 84 -2.80 -22.32 12.54
C THR A 84 -4.20 -22.85 12.84
N VAL A 85 -5.09 -22.03 13.40
CA VAL A 85 -6.46 -22.45 13.70
C VAL A 85 -7.40 -22.06 12.55
N PRO A 86 -8.45 -22.85 12.28
CA PRO A 86 -9.43 -22.51 11.26
C PRO A 86 -10.08 -21.14 11.50
N ILE A 87 -10.45 -20.43 10.43
CA ILE A 87 -11.19 -19.16 10.52
C ILE A 87 -12.50 -19.33 11.28
N SER A 88 -13.14 -20.50 11.17
CA SER A 88 -14.35 -20.85 11.90
C SER A 88 -14.19 -20.81 13.42
N THR A 89 -12.97 -20.86 13.94
CA THR A 89 -12.69 -20.63 15.38
C THR A 89 -13.03 -19.20 15.80
N TYR A 90 -12.83 -18.21 14.92
CA TYR A 90 -13.11 -16.80 15.20
C TYR A 90 -14.46 -16.34 14.63
N LEU A 91 -14.92 -16.97 13.55
CA LEU A 91 -16.19 -16.68 12.90
C LEU A 91 -17.01 -17.98 12.76
N PRO A 92 -17.79 -18.39 13.77
CA PRO A 92 -18.48 -19.69 13.78
C PRO A 92 -19.43 -19.90 12.59
N ASP A 93 -20.02 -18.83 12.08
CA ASP A 93 -20.92 -18.84 10.92
C ASP A 93 -20.18 -18.89 9.58
N PHE A 94 -18.84 -18.80 9.60
CA PHE A 94 -18.02 -18.93 8.40
C PHE A 94 -17.98 -20.39 7.96
N ASN A 95 -18.85 -20.74 7.02
CA ASN A 95 -18.89 -22.05 6.37
C ASN A 95 -18.30 -21.97 4.94
N PRO A 96 -17.03 -22.37 4.74
CA PRO A 96 -16.42 -22.34 3.41
C PRO A 96 -16.95 -23.43 2.46
N PHE A 97 -17.76 -24.39 2.94
CA PHE A 97 -18.28 -25.51 2.15
C PHE A 97 -19.47 -25.15 1.23
N GLY A 98 -19.73 -23.87 1.00
CA GLY A 98 -20.80 -23.40 0.10
C GLY A 98 -20.56 -23.64 -1.39
N ASP A 99 -19.32 -23.90 -1.82
CA ASP A 99 -18.99 -24.32 -3.18
C ASP A 99 -17.78 -25.27 -3.16
N LEU A 100 -18.00 -26.55 -3.47
CA LEU A 100 -16.99 -27.61 -3.47
C LEU A 100 -16.13 -27.65 -4.76
N GLU A 101 -16.32 -26.72 -5.71
CA GLU A 101 -15.57 -26.68 -6.96
C GLU A 101 -14.23 -25.91 -6.86
N ILE A 102 -14.08 -25.00 -5.92
CA ILE A 102 -12.86 -24.18 -5.77
C ILE A 102 -11.61 -24.96 -5.32
N CYS A 103 -11.78 -26.13 -4.69
CA CYS A 103 -10.66 -26.99 -4.27
C CYS A 103 -10.28 -28.05 -5.31
N LYS A 104 -11.11 -28.31 -6.34
CA LYS A 104 -10.83 -29.37 -7.34
C LYS A 104 -9.88 -28.94 -8.45
N ASP A 105 -9.76 -27.63 -8.70
CA ASP A 105 -8.89 -27.09 -9.75
C ASP A 105 -7.45 -26.79 -9.29
N SER A 106 -7.16 -26.87 -7.99
CA SER A 106 -5.79 -26.78 -7.48
C SER A 106 -5.18 -28.18 -7.41
N GLY A 107 -4.69 -28.65 -8.57
CA GLY A 107 -4.06 -29.95 -8.78
C GLY A 107 -2.80 -30.18 -7.93
N LEU A 108 -3.00 -30.45 -6.64
CA LEU A 108 -2.04 -31.15 -5.80
C LEU A 108 -2.58 -32.56 -5.57
N SER A 109 -2.05 -33.49 -6.38
CA SER A 109 -2.15 -34.94 -6.25
C SER A 109 -1.59 -35.43 -4.94
#